data_AF-A0A7X8K122-F1
#
_entry.id   AF-A0A7X8K122-F1
#
_cell.length_a   1.000
_cell.length_b   1.000
_cell.length_c   1.000
_cell.angle_alpha   90.00
_cell.angle_beta   90.00
_cell.angle_gamma   90.00
#
_symmetry.space_group_name_H-M   'P 1'
#
loop_
_entity.id
_entity.type
_entity.pdbx_description
1 polymer ?
#
loop_
_entity_poly.entity_id
_entity_poly.type
_entity_poly.pdbx_seq_one_letter_code
_entity_poly.pdbx_strand_id
1 'polypeptide(L)' 'MTEINKGEVNRLPGTTVPWNEIVEKMEPIQGNRDMIKAEWEKLDAFAYIYLWWWVQR' A
#
# COMPACT_ATOMS: atom_id res chain seq x y z
N MET A 1 -1.78 -22.14 10.51
CA MET A 1 -1.14 -20.82 10.66
C MET A 1 -2.05 -19.83 9.94
N THR A 2 -2.72 -19.02 10.75
CA THR A 2 -3.80 -18.05 10.46
C THR A 2 -4.22 -17.87 9.00
N GLU A 3 -5.39 -18.41 8.68
CA GLU A 3 -6.17 -18.11 7.47
C GLU A 3 -6.48 -16.61 7.45
N ILE A 4 -5.84 -15.90 6.54
CA ILE A 4 -6.10 -14.49 6.30
C ILE A 4 -7.45 -14.43 5.59
N ASN A 5 -8.50 -13.97 6.27
CA ASN A 5 -9.79 -13.68 5.67
C ASN A 5 -9.58 -12.71 4.50
N LYS A 6 -9.57 -13.23 3.28
CA LYS A 6 -9.45 -12.45 2.05
C LYS A 6 -10.79 -11.78 1.78
N GLY A 7 -11.14 -10.80 2.62
CA GLY A 7 -12.18 -9.83 2.29
C GLY A 7 -11.83 -9.22 0.94
N GLU A 8 -12.83 -9.04 0.07
CA GLU A 8 -12.62 -8.50 -1.27
C GLU A 8 -11.83 -7.20 -1.20
N VAL A 9 -10.53 -7.28 -1.51
CA VAL A 9 -9.67 -6.11 -1.49
C VAL A 9 -9.96 -5.35 -2.77
N ASN A 10 -10.88 -4.39 -2.70
CA ASN A 10 -11.13 -3.44 -3.77
C ASN A 10 -9.91 -2.50 -3.90
N ARG A 11 -8.84 -3.02 -4.49
CA ARG A 11 -7.62 -2.27 -4.78
C ARG A 11 -7.86 -1.47 -6.04
N LEU A 12 -7.66 -0.17 -5.94
CA LEU A 12 -7.62 0.68 -7.12
C LEU A 12 -6.48 0.19 -8.03
N PRO A 13 -6.67 0.21 -9.36
CA PRO A 13 -5.60 -0.11 -10.29
C PRO A 13 -4.43 0.86 -10.08
N GLY A 14 -3.22 0.31 -9.99
CA GLY A 14 -2.01 1.08 -9.69
C GLY A 14 -1.63 1.15 -8.21
N THR A 15 -2.41 0.51 -7.32
CA THR A 15 -2.12 0.46 -5.87
C THR A 15 -1.70 -0.95 -5.46
N THR A 16 -0.57 -1.08 -4.75
CA THR A 16 -0.14 -2.39 -4.21
C THR A 16 -0.71 -2.61 -2.81
N VAL A 17 -0.58 -1.60 -1.95
CA VAL A 17 -1.10 -1.60 -0.58
C VAL A 17 -1.73 -0.24 -0.27
N PRO A 18 -3.07 -0.19 -0.09
CA PRO A 18 -3.76 1.07 0.17
C PRO A 18 -3.38 1.65 1.53
N TRP A 19 -3.36 2.98 1.61
CA TRP A 19 -3.03 3.74 2.82
C TRP A 19 -3.80 3.27 4.07
N ASN A 20 -5.09 2.94 3.93
CA ASN A 20 -5.93 2.48 5.04
C ASN A 20 -5.41 1.18 5.68
N GLU A 21 -4.88 0.25 4.89
CA GLU A 21 -4.30 -1.00 5.40
C GLU A 21 -2.98 -0.78 6.13
N ILE A 22 -2.21 0.24 5.74
CA ILE A 22 -0.93 0.55 6.38
C ILE A 22 -1.10 1.32 7.66
N VAL A 23 -2.03 2.28 7.70
CA VAL A 23 -2.30 3.03 8.93
C VAL A 23 -2.83 2.13 10.04
N GLU A 24 -3.58 1.07 9.70
CA GLU A 24 -4.04 0.09 10.68
C GLU A 24 -2.91 -0.81 11.19
N LYS A 25 -1.89 -1.07 10.36
CA LYS A 25 -0.74 -1.94 10.69
C LYS A 25 0.44 -1.20 11.30
N MET A 26 0.59 0.10 11.06
CA MET A 26 1.67 0.92 11.58
C MET A 26 1.40 1.39 13.02
N GLU A 27 2.48 1.59 13.76
CA GLU A 27 2.45 2.31 15.03
C GLU A 27 1.92 3.74 14.87
N PRO A 28 1.48 4.41 15.96
CA PRO A 28 0.96 5.76 15.88
C PRO A 28 1.92 6.71 15.18
N ILE A 29 1.45 7.31 14.10
CA ILE A 29 2.24 8.25 13.29
C ILE A 29 2.61 9.47 14.16
N GLN A 30 3.90 9.59 14.50
CA GLN A 30 4.44 10.68 15.33
C GLN A 30 4.62 12.02 14.55
N GLY A 31 4.37 12.03 13.24
CA GLY A 31 4.62 13.18 12.34
C GLY A 31 3.39 13.70 11.61
N ASN A 32 3.61 14.56 10.60
CA ASN A 32 2.51 15.09 9.77
C ASN A 32 1.90 13.98 8.90
N ARG A 33 0.66 13.60 9.23
CA ARG A 33 -0.07 12.50 8.58
C ARG A 33 -0.31 12.73 7.09
N ASP A 34 -0.58 13.96 6.67
CA ASP A 34 -0.88 14.27 5.27
C ASP A 34 0.36 14.14 4.40
N MET A 35 1.51 14.58 4.92
CA MET A 35 2.81 14.42 4.25
C MET A 35 3.17 12.94 4.09
N ILE A 36 3.01 12.15 5.16
CA ILE A 36 3.35 10.72 5.15
C ILE A 36 2.41 9.96 4.21
N LYS A 37 1.13 10.29 4.20
CA LYS A 37 0.17 9.73 3.24
C LYS A 37 0.61 10.01 1.80
N ALA A 38 0.95 11.26 1.48
CA ALA A 38 1.36 11.64 0.13
C ALA A 38 2.64 10.91 -0.32
N GLU A 39 3.62 10.76 0.58
CA GLU A 39 4.84 10.00 0.26
C GLU A 39 4.58 8.50 0.15
N TRP A 40 3.69 7.94 0.98
CA TRP A 40 3.27 6.55 0.87
C TRP A 40 2.62 6.26 -0.49
N GLU A 41 1.66 7.09 -0.91
CA GLU A 41 0.96 6.92 -2.18
C GLU A 41 1.93 7.00 -3.39
N LYS A 42 2.94 7.89 -3.32
CA LYS A 42 4.00 7.94 -4.35
C LYS A 42 4.84 6.66 -4.36
N LEU A 43 5.30 6.20 -3.19
CA LEU A 43 6.10 4.98 -3.07
C LEU A 43 5.35 3.75 -3.56
N ASP A 44 4.06 3.65 -3.22
CA ASP A 44 3.19 2.55 -3.63
C ASP A 44 3.02 2.51 -5.16
N ALA A 45 2.86 3.66 -5.81
CA ALA A 45 2.80 3.75 -7.27
C ALA A 45 4.12 3.29 -7.93
N PHE A 46 5.27 3.67 -7.37
CA PHE A 46 6.57 3.19 -7.86
C PHE A 46 6.74 1.68 -7.66
N ALA A 47 6.31 1.15 -6.51
CA ALA A 47 6.32 -0.28 -6.23
C ALA A 47 5.45 -1.04 -7.24
N TYR A 48 4.25 -0.54 -7.55
CA TYR A 48 3.37 -1.13 -8.55
C TYR A 48 4.05 -1.21 -9.92
N ILE A 49 4.64 -0.11 -10.39
CA ILE A 49 5.36 -0.06 -11.67
C ILE A 49 6.54 -1.04 -11.67
N TYR A 50 7.31 -1.09 -10.59
CA TYR A 50 8.45 -2.01 -10.46
C TYR A 50 8.01 -3.48 -10.51
N LEU A 51 6.95 -3.84 -9.79
CA LEU A 51 6.38 -5.19 -9.84
C LEU A 51 5.90 -5.54 -11.25
N TRP A 52 5.24 -4.60 -11.93
CA TRP A 52 4.80 -4.81 -13.31
C TRP A 52 5.95 -4.93 -14.30
N TRP A 53 7.03 -4.18 -14.10
CA TRP A 53 8.27 -4.32 -14.85
C TRP A 53 8.93 -5.70 -14.65
N TRP A 54 8.85 -6.25 -13.45
CA TRP A 54 9.37 -7.58 -13.15
C TRP A 54 8.55 -8.71 -13.78
N VAL A 55 7.21 -8.58 -13.80
CA VAL A 55 6.29 -9.61 -14.36
C VAL A 55 6.43 -9.76 -15.89
N GLN A 56 6.75 -8.69 -16.60
CA GLN A 56 6.85 -8.71 -18.07
C GLN A 56 8.22 -9.16 -18.60
N ARG A 57 9.16 -9.54 -17.72
CA ARG A 57 10.49 -10.03 -18.08
C ARG A 57 10.55 -11.56 -18.02
#